data_AF-A0A934WMM1-F1
#
_entry.id   AF-A0A934WMM1-F1
#
_cell.length_a   1.000
_cell.length_b   1.000
_cell.length_c   1.000
_cell.angle_alpha   90.00
_cell.angle_beta   90.00
_cell.angle_gamma   90.00
#
_symmetry.space_group_name_H-M   'P 1'
#
loop_
_entity.id
_entity.type
_entity.pdbx_description
1 polymer ?
#
loop_
_entity_poly.entity_id
_entity_poly.type
_entity_poly.pdbx_seq_one_letter_code
_entity_poly.pdbx_strand_id
1 'polypeptide(L)'
;MLRRVYLAASLLVLPLAVLLFAQWPLRELVQAGSRQANDAAQVLFALAMAFGVGFAGRTGTHLVAGPPLRSRRVAAVATLACVLPWSLFMLWTLSAPVWESLRTLEKFPDTLNPGYFLIKAAAWILVLLALLQSLAAAWRVEAPDA
;
A
#
# COMPACT_ATOMS: atom_id res chain seq x y z
N MET A 1 -16.03 -5.45 -10.07
CA MET A 1 -14.62 -5.75 -10.43
C MET A 1 -13.65 -5.43 -9.29
N LEU A 2 -13.61 -4.18 -8.78
CA LEU A 2 -12.68 -3.75 -7.73
C LEU A 2 -12.73 -4.57 -6.42
N ARG A 3 -13.92 -5.02 -5.99
CA ARG A 3 -14.08 -5.91 -4.83
C ARG A 3 -13.31 -7.24 -4.97
N ARG A 4 -13.27 -7.81 -6.18
CA ARG A 4 -12.53 -9.06 -6.43
C ARG A 4 -11.02 -8.83 -6.33
N VAL A 5 -10.54 -7.67 -6.78
CA VAL A 5 -9.13 -7.27 -6.66
C VAL A 5 -8.72 -7.17 -5.19
N TYR A 6 -9.53 -6.50 -4.35
CA TYR A 6 -9.24 -6.40 -2.92
C TYR A 6 -9.31 -7.75 -2.20
N LEU A 7 -10.26 -8.62 -2.56
CA LEU A 7 -10.31 -9.98 -2.04
C LEU A 7 -9.05 -10.78 -2.42
N ALA A 8 -8.65 -10.74 -3.68
CA ALA A 8 -7.42 -11.41 -4.12
C ALA A 8 -6.19 -10.85 -3.39
N ALA A 9 -6.09 -9.53 -3.22
CA ALA A 9 -5.01 -8.89 -2.47
C ALA A 9 -5.01 -9.29 -0.98
N SER A 10 -6.19 -9.48 -0.38
CA SER A 10 -6.29 -9.91 1.02
C SER A 10 -5.72 -11.31 1.25
N LEU A 11 -5.75 -12.17 0.23
CA LEU A 11 -5.15 -13.51 0.30
C LEU A 11 -3.63 -13.47 0.39
N LEU A 12 -2.98 -12.37 0.01
CA LEU A 12 -1.52 -12.20 0.13
C LEU A 12 -1.05 -12.22 1.60
N VAL A 13 -1.95 -11.93 2.55
CA VAL A 13 -1.65 -11.98 3.98
C VAL A 13 -1.29 -13.39 4.43
N LEU A 14 -1.86 -14.43 3.82
CA LEU A 14 -1.57 -15.82 4.19
C LEU A 14 -0.12 -16.22 3.89
N PRO A 15 0.39 -16.13 2.64
CA PRO A 15 1.80 -16.40 2.36
C PRO A 15 2.73 -15.40 3.06
N LEU A 16 2.32 -14.15 3.25
CA LEU A 16 3.09 -13.18 4.04
C LEU A 16 3.30 -13.66 5.48
N ALA A 17 2.24 -14.09 6.18
CA ALA A 17 2.33 -14.57 7.55
C ALA A 17 3.23 -15.81 7.65
N VAL A 18 3.10 -16.73 6.70
CA VAL A 18 3.98 -17.92 6.61
C VAL A 18 5.44 -17.50 6.44
N LEU A 19 5.75 -16.57 5.53
CA LEU A 19 7.12 -16.13 5.29
C LEU A 19 7.72 -15.40 6.49
N LEU A 20 6.95 -14.53 7.16
CA LEU A 20 7.38 -13.83 8.37
C LEU A 20 7.69 -14.81 9.49
N PHE A 21 6.83 -15.80 9.70
CA PHE A 21 7.07 -16.86 10.69
C PHE A 21 8.28 -17.71 10.32
N ALA A 22 8.43 -18.06 9.05
CA ALA A 22 9.53 -18.88 8.54
C ALA A 22 10.91 -18.20 8.69
N GLN A 23 10.98 -16.89 8.86
CA GLN A 23 12.27 -16.21 9.04
C GLN A 23 13.04 -16.70 10.27
N TRP A 24 12.36 -16.94 11.40
CA TRP A 24 12.97 -17.44 12.63
C TRP A 24 13.56 -18.86 12.46
N PRO A 25 12.80 -19.90 12.06
CA PRO A 25 13.37 -21.23 11.92
C PRO A 25 14.41 -21.31 10.79
N LEU A 26 14.24 -20.55 9.70
CA LEU A 26 15.24 -20.48 8.64
C LEU A 26 16.55 -19.84 9.11
N ARG A 27 16.47 -18.88 10.03
CA ARG A 27 17.66 -18.24 10.60
C ARG A 27 18.31 -19.11 11.66
N GLU A 28 17.56 -19.61 12.64
CA GLU A 28 18.14 -20.24 13.83
C GLU A 28 18.37 -21.74 13.66
N LEU A 29 17.49 -22.45 12.95
CA LEU A 29 17.55 -23.92 12.82
C LEU A 29 18.21 -24.35 11.52
N VAL A 30 17.79 -23.76 10.40
CA VAL A 30 18.28 -24.13 9.05
C VAL A 30 19.53 -23.34 8.67
N GLN A 31 19.73 -22.15 9.25
CA GLN A 31 20.84 -21.24 8.95
C GLN A 31 20.96 -20.85 7.46
N ALA A 32 19.85 -20.92 6.72
CA ALA A 32 19.78 -20.59 5.29
C ALA A 32 18.38 -20.13 4.89
N GLY A 33 18.26 -19.33 3.82
CA GLY A 33 16.95 -18.96 3.26
C GLY A 33 16.22 -17.80 3.96
N SER A 34 16.64 -17.41 5.17
CA SER A 34 15.93 -16.37 5.95
C SER A 34 15.86 -15.02 5.22
N ARG A 35 16.94 -14.60 4.53
CA ARG A 35 16.95 -13.36 3.75
C ARG A 35 16.03 -13.42 2.54
N GLN A 36 16.00 -14.55 1.83
CA GLN A 36 15.10 -14.79 0.69
C GLN A 36 13.63 -14.74 1.14
N ALA A 37 13.32 -15.37 2.28
CA ALA A 37 11.98 -15.32 2.86
C ALA A 37 11.58 -13.88 3.24
N ASN A 38 12.53 -13.10 3.76
CA ASN A 38 12.32 -11.69 4.08
C ASN A 38 12.08 -10.83 2.83
N ASP A 39 12.87 -11.00 1.77
CA ASP A 39 12.67 -10.27 0.51
C ASP A 39 11.28 -10.51 -0.08
N ALA A 40 10.84 -11.77 -0.12
CA ALA A 40 9.51 -12.15 -0.56
C ALA A 40 8.42 -11.56 0.35
N ALA A 41 8.61 -11.61 1.68
CA ALA A 41 7.70 -11.02 2.64
C ALA A 41 7.56 -9.50 2.43
N GLN A 42 8.64 -8.79 2.16
CA GLN A 42 8.60 -7.35 1.91
C GLN A 42 7.78 -7.00 0.67
N VAL A 43 7.93 -7.76 -0.43
CA VAL A 43 7.11 -7.57 -1.65
C VAL A 43 5.63 -7.80 -1.35
N LEU A 44 5.29 -8.92 -0.69
CA LEU A 44 3.91 -9.24 -0.35
C LEU A 44 3.30 -8.22 0.61
N PHE A 45 4.06 -7.77 1.61
CA PHE A 45 3.64 -6.75 2.56
C PHE A 45 3.36 -5.43 1.84
N ALA A 46 4.26 -4.96 0.99
CA ALA A 46 4.09 -3.70 0.27
C ALA A 46 2.82 -3.72 -0.61
N LEU A 47 2.58 -4.82 -1.33
CA LEU A 47 1.37 -5.00 -2.13
C LEU A 47 0.11 -5.06 -1.25
N ALA A 48 0.13 -5.89 -0.20
CA ALA A 48 -0.99 -6.03 0.72
C ALA A 48 -1.36 -4.68 1.37
N MET A 49 -0.37 -3.88 1.76
CA MET A 49 -0.58 -2.54 2.31
C MET A 49 -1.14 -1.57 1.28
N ALA A 50 -0.62 -1.55 0.05
CA ALA A 50 -1.13 -0.69 -1.02
C ALA A 50 -2.64 -0.91 -1.24
N PHE A 51 -3.06 -2.17 -1.36
CA PHE A 51 -4.47 -2.52 -1.55
C PHE A 51 -5.30 -2.39 -0.27
N GLY A 52 -4.77 -2.80 0.88
CA GLY A 52 -5.47 -2.78 2.16
C GLY A 52 -5.79 -1.36 2.62
N VAL A 53 -4.82 -0.46 2.55
CA VAL A 53 -5.02 0.97 2.87
C VAL A 53 -5.99 1.61 1.87
N GLY A 54 -5.84 1.33 0.57
CA GLY A 54 -6.76 1.82 -0.45
C GLY A 54 -8.20 1.34 -0.24
N PHE A 55 -8.39 0.07 0.13
CA PHE A 55 -9.69 -0.49 0.48
C PHE A 55 -10.28 0.19 1.72
N ALA A 56 -9.50 0.27 2.79
CA ALA A 56 -9.92 0.88 4.05
C ALA A 56 -10.35 2.35 3.87
N GLY A 57 -9.64 3.07 2.99
CA GLY A 57 -10.02 4.43 2.60
C GLY A 57 -11.38 4.47 1.93
N ARG A 58 -11.61 3.59 0.95
CA ARG A 58 -12.89 3.53 0.22
C ARG A 58 -14.07 3.11 1.09
N THR A 59 -13.87 2.21 2.04
CA THR A 59 -14.95 1.70 2.92
C THR A 59 -15.08 2.47 4.22
N GLY A 60 -14.19 3.42 4.51
CA GLY A 60 -14.19 4.16 5.77
C GLY A 60 -13.86 3.28 6.98
N THR A 61 -13.09 2.21 6.80
CA THR A 61 -12.76 1.24 7.86
C THR A 61 -11.36 1.43 8.44
N HIS A 62 -10.78 2.63 8.28
CA HIS A 62 -9.56 2.98 8.98
C HIS A 62 -9.78 2.94 10.49
N LEU A 63 -8.75 2.54 11.23
CA LEU A 63 -8.74 2.69 12.68
C LEU A 63 -8.68 4.20 13.01
N VAL A 64 -9.62 4.68 13.81
CA VAL A 64 -9.71 6.09 14.22
C VAL A 64 -9.56 6.15 15.73
N ALA A 65 -8.71 7.05 16.23
CA ALA A 65 -8.44 7.21 17.66
C ALA A 65 -9.53 7.99 18.44
N GLY A 66 -10.68 8.27 17.81
CA GLY A 66 -11.71 9.13 18.37
C GLY A 66 -13.05 9.00 17.64
N PRO A 67 -14.09 9.73 18.09
CA PRO A 67 -15.39 9.70 17.44
C PRO A 67 -15.29 10.19 16.00
N PRO A 68 -16.04 9.59 15.06
CA PRO A 68 -16.03 10.02 13.67
C PRO A 68 -16.52 11.47 13.55
N LEU A 69 -15.95 12.20 12.58
CA LEU A 69 -16.42 13.54 12.25
C LEU A 69 -17.90 13.47 11.84
N ARG A 70 -18.73 14.28 12.49
CA ARG A 70 -20.19 14.31 12.24
C ARG A 70 -20.54 14.77 10.83
N SER A 71 -19.72 15.65 10.25
CA SER A 71 -19.95 16.18 8.90
C SER A 71 -19.07 15.49 7.88
N ARG A 72 -19.70 14.83 6.90
CA ARG A 72 -19.03 14.25 5.73
C ARG A 72 -18.24 15.29 4.94
N ARG A 73 -18.75 16.53 4.86
CA ARG A 73 -18.06 17.64 4.19
C ARG A 73 -16.79 18.05 4.91
N VAL A 74 -16.83 18.17 6.24
CA VAL A 74 -15.63 18.48 7.03
C VAL A 74 -14.60 17.36 6.91
N ALA A 75 -15.04 16.10 6.95
CA ALA A 75 -14.15 14.95 6.75
C ALA A 75 -13.50 14.94 5.36
N ALA A 76 -14.25 15.25 4.31
CA ALA A 76 -13.73 15.33 2.94
C ALA A 76 -12.74 16.48 2.77
N VAL A 77 -13.05 17.68 3.30
CA VAL A 77 -12.14 18.83 3.26
C VAL A 77 -10.86 18.56 4.05
N ALA A 78 -10.96 17.97 5.24
CA ALA A 78 -9.79 17.59 6.03
C ALA A 78 -8.94 16.54 5.28
N THR A 79 -9.58 15.54 4.67
CA THR A 79 -8.88 14.53 3.87
C THR A 79 -8.19 15.17 2.67
N LEU A 80 -8.84 16.05 1.93
CA LEU A 80 -8.21 16.78 0.83
C LEU A 80 -7.03 17.62 1.32
N ALA A 81 -7.24 18.47 2.31
CA ALA A 81 -6.20 19.38 2.81
C ALA A 81 -4.97 18.63 3.33
N CYS A 82 -5.17 17.48 3.98
CA CYS A 82 -4.07 16.70 4.53
C CYS A 82 -3.47 15.68 3.55
N VAL A 83 -4.26 15.04 2.69
CA VAL A 83 -3.78 13.92 1.85
C VAL A 83 -3.39 14.38 0.44
N LEU A 84 -4.13 15.34 -0.14
CA LEU A 84 -3.89 15.80 -1.52
C LEU A 84 -2.47 16.36 -1.72
N PRO A 85 -1.98 17.35 -0.95
CA PRO A 85 -0.68 17.96 -1.21
C PRO A 85 0.46 16.95 -1.05
N TRP A 86 0.39 16.13 -0.01
CA TRP A 86 1.40 15.09 0.23
C TRP A 86 1.39 14.01 -0.83
N SER A 87 0.21 13.59 -1.30
CA SER A 87 0.14 12.58 -2.36
C SER A 87 0.69 13.09 -3.68
N LEU A 88 0.40 14.35 -4.05
CA LEU A 88 0.97 14.98 -5.24
C LEU A 88 2.49 15.11 -5.16
N PHE A 89 3.00 15.59 -4.02
CA PHE A 89 4.44 15.72 -3.78
C PHE A 89 5.14 14.35 -3.83
N MET A 90 4.58 13.33 -3.19
CA MET A 90 5.11 11.97 -3.18
C MET A 90 5.09 11.34 -4.58
N LEU A 91 4.02 11.54 -5.36
CA LEU A 91 4.00 11.06 -6.75
C LEU A 91 5.09 11.73 -7.58
N TRP A 92 5.26 13.05 -7.46
CA TRP A 92 6.31 13.77 -8.19
C TRP A 92 7.71 13.25 -7.84
N THR A 93 8.01 13.15 -6.55
CA THR A 93 9.34 12.73 -6.05
C THR A 93 9.64 11.26 -6.28
N LEU A 94 8.64 10.37 -6.18
CA LEU A 94 8.86 8.93 -6.35
C LEU A 94 8.82 8.47 -7.82
N SER A 95 8.20 9.22 -8.73
CA SER A 95 7.96 8.73 -10.10
C SER A 95 9.24 8.38 -10.86
N ALA A 96 10.24 9.25 -10.88
CA ALA A 96 11.50 8.98 -11.60
C ALA A 96 12.26 7.77 -11.00
N PRO A 97 12.50 7.70 -9.67
CA PRO A 97 13.11 6.52 -9.05
C PRO A 97 12.34 5.22 -9.27
N VAL A 98 11.01 5.24 -9.19
CA VAL A 98 10.16 4.05 -9.40
C VAL A 98 10.26 3.58 -10.84
N TRP A 99 10.22 4.51 -11.80
CA TRP A 99 10.28 4.17 -13.21
C TRP A 99 11.63 3.57 -13.60
N GLU A 100 12.72 4.13 -13.08
CA GLU A 100 14.06 3.58 -13.31
C GLU A 100 14.22 2.20 -12.67
N SER A 101 13.69 2.02 -11.46
CA SER A 101 13.64 0.73 -10.77
C SER A 101 12.90 -0.34 -11.57
N LEU A 102 11.77 0.03 -12.18
CA LEU A 102 10.96 -0.85 -13.03
C LEU A 102 11.71 -1.25 -14.30
N ARG A 103 12.35 -0.30 -14.99
CA ARG A 103 13.13 -0.58 -16.21
C ARG A 103 14.30 -1.52 -15.95
N THR A 104 14.99 -1.32 -14.83
CA THR A 104 16.19 -2.07 -14.47
C THR A 104 15.86 -3.39 -13.75
N LEU A 105 14.58 -3.64 -13.46
CA LEU A 105 14.11 -4.76 -12.63
C LEU A 105 14.93 -4.86 -11.34
N GLU A 106 14.99 -3.73 -10.63
CA GLU A 106 15.88 -3.53 -9.48
C GLU A 106 15.80 -4.69 -8.48
N LYS A 107 16.99 -5.17 -8.12
CA LYS A 107 17.20 -6.29 -7.23
C LYS A 107 17.43 -5.79 -5.80
N PHE A 108 17.17 -6.65 -4.82
CA PHE A 108 17.52 -6.37 -3.44
C PHE A 108 19.06 -6.22 -3.32
N PRO A 109 19.57 -5.18 -2.64
CA PRO A 109 21.00 -4.90 -2.59
C PRO A 109 21.80 -5.99 -1.87
N ASP A 110 21.23 -6.60 -0.82
CA ASP A 110 21.95 -7.57 0.01
C ASP A 110 21.93 -9.01 -0.51
N THR A 111 20.92 -9.35 -1.32
CA THR A 111 20.66 -10.73 -1.77
C THR A 111 20.70 -10.88 -3.28
N LEU A 112 20.63 -9.77 -4.02
CA LEU A 112 20.50 -9.72 -5.48
C LEU A 112 19.26 -10.45 -6.03
N ASN A 113 18.28 -10.75 -5.17
CA ASN A 113 17.01 -11.32 -5.59
C ASN A 113 16.21 -10.29 -6.40
N PRO A 114 15.46 -10.71 -7.43
CA PRO A 114 14.55 -9.81 -8.13
C PRO A 114 13.37 -9.43 -7.21
N GLY A 115 12.82 -8.24 -7.40
CA GLY A 115 11.54 -7.85 -6.81
C GLY A 115 11.56 -6.57 -5.98
N TYR A 116 12.73 -5.95 -5.77
CA TYR A 116 12.78 -4.66 -5.05
C TYR A 116 12.02 -3.56 -5.80
N PHE A 117 12.01 -3.62 -7.13
CA PHE A 117 11.16 -2.75 -7.97
C PHE A 117 9.66 -2.87 -7.67
N LEU A 118 9.18 -4.04 -7.22
CA LEU A 118 7.77 -4.23 -6.86
C LEU A 118 7.42 -3.48 -5.59
N ILE A 119 8.36 -3.34 -4.64
CA ILE A 119 8.16 -2.55 -3.42
C ILE A 119 7.99 -1.07 -3.79
N LYS A 120 8.88 -0.54 -4.63
CA LYS A 120 8.77 0.86 -5.10
C LYS A 120 7.49 1.09 -5.89
N ALA A 121 7.12 0.16 -6.78
CA ALA A 121 5.86 0.23 -7.50
C ALA A 121 4.65 0.19 -6.56
N ALA A 122 4.64 -0.68 -5.56
CA ALA A 122 3.58 -0.77 -4.57
C ALA A 122 3.45 0.52 -3.75
N ALA A 123 4.57 1.13 -3.34
CA ALA A 123 4.57 2.43 -2.67
C ALA A 123 3.97 3.53 -3.56
N TRP A 124 4.34 3.57 -4.84
CA TRP A 124 3.77 4.52 -5.79
C TRP A 124 2.27 4.32 -6.00
N ILE A 125 1.82 3.06 -6.13
CA ILE A 125 0.40 2.70 -6.24
C ILE A 125 -0.37 3.10 -4.99
N LEU A 126 0.18 2.87 -3.80
CA LEU A 126 -0.42 3.27 -2.52
C LEU A 126 -0.71 4.78 -2.52
N VAL A 127 0.28 5.59 -2.91
CA VAL A 127 0.14 7.05 -2.96
C VAL A 127 -0.88 7.47 -4.02
N LEU A 128 -0.87 6.83 -5.19
CA LEU A 128 -1.89 7.08 -6.23
C LEU A 128 -3.30 6.76 -5.72
N LEU A 129 -3.48 5.65 -5.03
CA LEU A 129 -4.77 5.27 -4.44
C LEU A 129 -5.22 6.27 -3.37
N ALA A 130 -4.29 6.77 -2.54
CA ALA A 130 -4.57 7.81 -1.56
C ALA A 130 -5.02 9.13 -2.23
N LEU A 131 -4.34 9.55 -3.30
CA LEU A 131 -4.73 10.70 -4.11
C LEU A 131 -6.16 10.53 -4.65
N LEU A 132 -6.41 9.43 -5.36
CA LEU A 132 -7.72 9.14 -5.95
C LEU A 132 -8.83 9.06 -4.90
N GLN A 133 -8.51 8.53 -3.71
CA GLN A 133 -9.45 8.48 -2.60
C GLN A 133 -9.78 9.88 -2.06
N SER A 134 -8.79 10.76 -1.93
CA SER A 134 -9.02 12.13 -1.46
C SER A 134 -9.94 12.93 -2.42
N LEU A 135 -9.73 12.77 -3.73
CA LEU A 135 -10.59 13.36 -4.76
C LEU A 135 -11.99 12.76 -4.76
N ALA A 136 -12.09 11.44 -4.62
CA ALA A 136 -13.39 10.74 -4.54
C ALA A 136 -14.20 11.14 -3.31
N ALA A 137 -13.55 11.41 -2.17
CA ALA A 137 -14.21 11.89 -0.97
C ALA A 137 -14.85 13.28 -1.20
N ALA A 138 -14.18 14.16 -1.94
CA ALA A 138 -14.69 15.48 -2.30
C ALA A 138 -15.92 15.40 -3.21
N TRP A 139 -15.83 14.62 -4.30
CA TRP A 139 -16.95 14.47 -5.24
C TRP A 139 -18.22 13.88 -4.61
N ARG A 140 -18.08 12.94 -3.67
CA ARG A 140 -19.24 12.32 -2.99
C ARG A 140 -20.00 13.27 -2.07
N VAL A 141 -19.38 14.36 -1.63
CA VAL A 141 -20.04 15.38 -0.82
C VAL A 141 -20.86 16.32 -1.68
N GLU A 142 -20.50 16.49 -2.95
CA GLU A 142 -21.19 17.39 -3.89
C GLU A 142 -22.31 16.69 -4.67
N ALA A 143 -22.26 15.36 -4.82
CA ALA A 143 -23.36 14.62 -5.40
C ALA A 143 -24.62 14.81 -4.53
N PRO A 144 -25.72 15.40 -5.04
CA PRO A 144 -26.93 15.57 -4.26
C PRO A 144 -27.41 14.21 -3.79
N ASP A 145 -27.72 14.10 -2.50
CA ASP A 145 -28.34 12.91 -1.91
C ASP A 145 -29.62 12.61 -2.72
N ALA A 146 -29.55 11.58 -3.57
CA ALA A 146 -30.66 11.11 -4.40
C ALA A 146 -31.64 10.27 -3.58
#